data_AF-A0A844XDI8-F1
#
_entry.id   AF-A0A844XDI8-F1
#
_cell.length_a   1.000
_cell.length_b   1.000
_cell.length_c   1.000
_cell.angle_alpha   90.00
_cell.angle_beta   90.00
_cell.angle_gamma   90.00
#
_symmetry.space_group_name_H-M   'P 1'
#
loop_
_entity.id
_entity.type
_entity.pdbx_description
1 polymer ?
#
loop_
_entity_poly.entity_id
_entity_poly.type
_entity_poly.pdbx_seq_one_letter_code
_entity_poly.pdbx_strand_id
1 'polypeptide(L)' 'MTFFKNMIRDEQGATAIEYGLIAALIAVAAITAMQSLGNSLDDTFGTVSTKLDNSI' A
#
# COMPACT_ATOMS: atom_id res chain seq x y z
N MET A 1 36.05 -25.85 -0.50
CA MET A 1 35.48 -24.88 0.47
C MET A 1 35.12 -23.56 -0.22
N THR A 2 34.17 -23.55 -1.15
CA THR A 2 33.74 -22.33 -1.85
C THR A 2 32.27 -22.01 -1.59
N PHE A 3 31.46 -23.01 -1.28
CA PHE A 3 30.04 -22.89 -0.97
C PHE A 3 29.75 -21.92 0.19
N PHE A 4 30.36 -22.15 1.37
CA PHE A 4 30.19 -21.26 2.53
C PHE A 4 30.74 -19.84 2.29
N LYS A 5 31.76 -19.69 1.44
CA LYS A 5 32.36 -18.39 1.12
C LYS A 5 31.48 -17.57 0.17
N ASN A 6 30.73 -18.24 -0.72
CA ASN A 6 29.77 -17.59 -1.62
C ASN A 6 28.48 -17.21 -0.88
N MET A 7 28.01 -18.03 0.07
CA MET A 7 26.83 -17.74 0.88
C MET A 7 27.02 -16.49 1.78
N ILE A 8 28.22 -16.31 2.34
CA ILE A 8 28.56 -15.13 3.16
C ILE A 8 28.76 -13.87 2.28
N ARG A 9 29.04 -14.04 0.99
CA ARG A 9 29.23 -12.94 0.02
C ARG A 9 27.96 -12.65 -0.79
N ASP A 10 26.83 -13.22 -0.40
CA ASP A 10 25.58 -13.08 -1.12
C ASP A 10 24.86 -11.78 -0.71
N GLU A 11 24.93 -10.76 -1.56
CA GLU A 11 24.30 -9.45 -1.38
C GLU A 11 22.82 -9.46 -1.79
N GLN A 12 22.27 -10.58 -2.25
CA GLN A 12 20.85 -10.69 -2.60
C GLN A 12 19.93 -10.38 -1.40
N GLY A 13 20.35 -10.73 -0.18
CA GLY A 13 19.62 -10.36 1.04
C GLY A 13 19.69 -8.86 1.35
N ALA A 14 20.82 -8.22 1.09
CA ALA A 14 20.99 -6.77 1.31
C ALA A 14 20.15 -5.96 0.32
N THR A 15 20.14 -6.35 -0.95
CA THR A 15 19.28 -5.73 -1.98
C THR A 15 17.79 -5.98 -1.72
N ALA A 16 17.41 -7.15 -1.18
CA ALA A 16 16.02 -7.40 -0.79
C ALA A 16 15.53 -6.46 0.33
N ILE A 17 16.41 -6.03 1.25
CA ILE A 17 16.06 -5.08 2.31
C ILE A 17 15.86 -3.66 1.74
N GLU A 18 16.66 -3.26 0.76
CA GLU A 18 16.52 -1.95 0.09
C GLU A 18 15.20 -1.85 -0.70
N TYR A 19 14.93 -2.84 -1.56
CA TYR A 19 13.66 -2.89 -2.29
C TYR A 19 12.47 -3.16 -1.37
N GLY A 20 12.66 -3.90 -0.28
CA GLY A 20 11.66 -4.12 0.75
C GLY A 20 11.23 -2.83 1.45
N LEU A 21 12.17 -1.94 1.76
CA LEU A 21 11.87 -0.62 2.34
C LEU A 21 11.12 0.28 1.36
N ILE A 22 11.54 0.30 0.09
CA ILE A 22 10.85 1.07 -0.96
C ILE A 22 9.42 0.55 -1.14
N ALA A 23 9.23 -0.77 -1.22
CA ALA A 23 7.91 -1.40 -1.32
C ALA A 23 7.03 -1.07 -0.10
N ALA A 24 7.59 -1.05 1.11
CA ALA A 24 6.86 -0.67 2.32
C ALA A 24 6.39 0.80 2.25
N LEU A 25 7.23 1.72 1.80
CA LEU A 25 6.85 3.14 1.64
C LEU A 25 5.75 3.33 0.59
N ILE A 26 5.85 2.63 -0.55
CA ILE A 26 4.81 2.65 -1.59
C ILE A 26 3.49 2.08 -1.04
N ALA A 27 3.55 0.99 -0.28
CA ALA A 27 2.36 0.37 0.31
C ALA A 27 1.67 1.32 1.29
N VAL A 28 2.41 2.01 2.16
CA VAL A 28 1.84 2.99 3.10
C VAL A 28 1.16 4.15 2.36
N ALA A 29 1.81 4.69 1.32
CA ALA A 29 1.23 5.74 0.49
C ALA A 29 -0.06 5.28 -0.22
N ALA A 30 -0.05 4.06 -0.78
CA ALA A 30 -1.21 3.48 -1.44
C ALA A 30 -2.37 3.26 -0.46
N ILE A 31 -2.11 2.74 0.75
CA ILE A 31 -3.13 2.58 1.80
C ILE A 31 -3.77 3.92 2.15
N THR A 32 -2.96 4.97 2.28
CA THR A 32 -3.43 6.32 2.61
C THR A 32 -4.31 6.89 1.50
N ALA A 33 -3.88 6.75 0.24
CA ALA A 33 -4.65 7.17 -0.92
C ALA A 33 -5.99 6.42 -1.03
N MET A 34 -5.98 5.11 -0.80
CA MET A 34 -7.19 4.29 -0.83
C MET A 34 -8.17 4.66 0.29
N GLN A 35 -7.71 5.00 1.49
CA GLN A 35 -8.58 5.51 2.56
C GLN A 35 -9.26 6.83 2.15
N SER A 36 -8.48 7.78 1.61
CA SER A 36 -9.04 9.06 1.15
C SER A 36 -10.07 8.87 0.03
N LEU A 37 -9.82 7.93 -0.89
CA LEU A 37 -10.75 7.59 -1.95
C LEU A 37 -12.02 6.95 -1.39
N GLY A 38 -11.88 6.01 -0.44
CA GLY A 38 -13.00 5.37 0.25
C GLY A 38 -13.92 6.39 0.91
N ASN A 39 -13.36 7.32 1.69
CA ASN A 39 -14.12 8.40 2.33
C ASN A 39 -14.88 9.26 1.31
N SER A 40 -14.22 9.61 0.19
CA SER A 40 -14.86 10.41 -0.86
C SER A 40 -16.03 9.68 -1.54
N LEU A 41 -15.90 8.36 -1.71
CA LEU A 41 -16.97 7.52 -2.23
C LEU A 41 -18.13 7.43 -1.23
N ASP A 42 -17.83 7.19 0.05
CA ASP A 42 -18.83 7.15 1.10
C ASP A 42 -19.60 8.47 1.21
N ASP A 43 -18.91 9.61 1.15
CA ASP A 43 -19.53 10.94 1.14
C ASP A 43 -20.44 11.13 -0.09
N THR A 44 -20.00 10.65 -1.25
CA THR A 44 -20.76 10.74 -2.50
C THR A 44 -22.03 9.91 -2.41
N PHE A 45 -21.91 8.64 -2.01
CA PHE A 45 -23.06 7.75 -1.88
C PHE A 45 -23.98 8.17 -0.73
N GLY A 46 -23.44 8.67 0.37
CA GLY A 46 -24.20 9.24 1.48
C GLY A 46 -25.01 10.46 1.06
N THR A 47 -24.41 11.34 0.24
CA THR A 47 -25.11 12.50 -0.35
C THR A 47 -26.24 12.05 -1.27
N VAL A 48 -26.00 11.05 -2.12
CA VAL A 48 -27.03 10.50 -3.02
C VAL A 48 -28.16 9.86 -2.22
N SER A 49 -27.84 9.05 -1.20
CA SER A 49 -28.84 8.43 -0.31
C SER A 49 -29.68 9.50 0.37
N THR A 50 -29.04 10.51 0.96
CA THR A 50 -29.73 11.60 1.65
C THR A 50 -30.65 12.36 0.70
N LYS A 51 -30.22 12.62 -0.54
CA LYS A 51 -31.08 13.28 -1.54
C LYS A 51 -32.27 12.41 -1.94
N LEU A 52 -32.07 11.11 -2.10
CA LEU A 52 -33.13 10.17 -2.42
C LEU A 52 -34.16 10.09 -1.28
N ASP A 53 -33.69 9.96 -0.04
CA ASP A 53 -34.53 9.91 1.16
C ASP A 53 -35.35 11.19 1.38
N ASN A 54 -34.82 12.36 1.00
CA ASN A 54 -35.55 13.62 1.07
C ASN A 54 -36.49 13.87 -0.12
N SER A 55 -36.39 13.05 -1.19
CA SER A 55 -37.20 13.19 -2.40
C SER A 55 -38.45 12.32 -2.40
N ILE A 56 -38.62 11.49 -1.36
CA ILE A 56 -39.82 10.69 -1.05
C ILE A 56 -40.61 11.32 0.10
#